data_AF-A0A6I3XAS8-F1
#
_entry.id   AF-A0A6I3XAS8-F1
#
_cell.length_a   1.000
_cell.length_b   1.000
_cell.length_c   1.000
_cell.angle_alpha   90.00
_cell.angle_beta   90.00
_cell.angle_gamma   90.00
#
_symmetry.space_group_name_H-M   'P 1'
#
loop_
_entity.id
_entity.type
_entity.pdbx_description
1 polymer ?
#
loop_
_entity_poly.entity_id
_entity_poly.type
_entity_poly.pdbx_seq_one_letter_code
_entity_poly.pdbx_strand_id
1 'polypeptide(L)'
;MDSSIATPSLDALRTVEFQNSFRGYSIDEVDGFLDKAAEEHDALRDQYRQIQNQLRLAADRIKQLEASPKNDTVSAAPVEAAATPAPSASPAPTATAAAATQEVTSIISMAQEFVSAAKREATEKASALTTQAQEQARRILEEAKSNALDEVTQLEGRKARLSEEVTTLARFIATERNRLKSSLGEMSQWLENALAVRETSVAEPAPAASQPTTPAQPTAHVTAAPAPTTPSEPNRITTIGEVSQFKLDND
;
A
#
# COMPACT_ATOMS: atom_id res chain seq x y z
N MET A 1 -20.97 4.39 -2.15
CA MET A 1 -20.34 3.62 -3.24
C MET A 1 -18.94 3.28 -2.76
N ASP A 2 -18.53 2.03 -2.94
CA ASP A 2 -17.32 1.41 -2.38
C ASP A 2 -16.10 2.29 -2.18
N SER A 3 -15.55 2.22 -0.96
CA SER A 3 -14.19 2.64 -0.64
C SER A 3 -13.42 1.56 0.15
N SER A 4 -14.00 0.36 0.30
CA SER A 4 -13.38 -0.78 0.98
C SER A 4 -12.57 -1.71 0.05
N ILE A 5 -12.45 -1.35 -1.24
CA ILE A 5 -11.59 -2.03 -2.23
C ILE A 5 -10.27 -1.26 -2.39
N ALA A 6 -9.79 -0.64 -1.30
CA ALA A 6 -8.36 -0.42 -1.14
C ALA A 6 -7.71 -1.81 -1.15
N THR A 7 -7.07 -2.17 -2.26
CA THR A 7 -6.51 -3.50 -2.49
C THR A 7 -5.13 -3.57 -1.84
N PRO A 8 -4.98 -4.17 -0.63
CA PRO A 8 -3.68 -4.20 0.05
C PRO A 8 -2.65 -4.99 -0.76
N SER A 9 -3.11 -5.88 -1.64
CA SER A 9 -2.32 -6.66 -2.59
C SER A 9 -1.62 -5.81 -3.65
N LEU A 10 -2.32 -4.86 -4.28
CA LEU A 10 -1.67 -3.95 -5.25
C LEU A 10 -0.66 -3.02 -4.59
N ASP A 11 -0.89 -2.64 -3.33
CA ASP A 11 0.04 -1.81 -2.57
C ASP A 11 1.28 -2.61 -2.10
N ALA A 12 1.10 -3.89 -1.76
CA ALA A 12 2.20 -4.83 -1.50
C ALA A 12 3.07 -5.06 -2.75
N LEU A 13 2.47 -5.30 -3.93
CA LEU A 13 3.19 -5.42 -5.20
C LEU A 13 3.95 -4.12 -5.57
N ARG A 14 3.50 -2.96 -5.09
CA ARG A 14 4.07 -1.64 -5.40
C ARG A 14 5.17 -1.18 -4.44
N THR A 15 5.22 -1.74 -3.23
CA THR A 15 6.06 -1.25 -2.12
C THR A 15 7.19 -2.24 -1.75
N VAL A 16 7.23 -3.44 -2.33
CA VAL A 16 8.29 -4.42 -2.07
C VAL A 16 9.59 -4.05 -2.80
N GLU A 17 10.67 -3.91 -2.01
CA GLU A 17 12.05 -3.81 -2.48
C GLU A 17 12.79 -5.10 -2.14
N PHE A 18 13.34 -5.79 -3.16
CA PHE A 18 14.08 -7.05 -2.97
C PHE A 18 15.53 -6.79 -2.53
N GLN A 19 16.03 -7.54 -1.55
CA GLN A 19 17.42 -7.40 -1.12
C GLN A 19 18.37 -8.02 -2.15
N ASN A 20 19.36 -7.24 -2.58
CA ASN A 20 20.35 -7.69 -3.56
C ASN A 20 21.52 -8.40 -2.85
N SER A 21 21.54 -9.73 -2.96
CA SER A 21 22.65 -10.57 -2.53
C SER A 21 23.86 -10.42 -3.47
N PHE A 22 25.01 -11.01 -3.09
CA PHE A 22 26.31 -10.83 -3.76
C PHE A 22 26.36 -11.27 -5.25
N ARG A 23 25.27 -11.86 -5.78
CA ARG A 23 25.12 -12.28 -7.18
C ARG A 23 23.73 -11.96 -7.80
N GLY A 24 22.92 -11.12 -7.16
CA GLY A 24 21.54 -10.80 -7.59
C GLY A 24 20.53 -10.90 -6.44
N TYR A 25 19.23 -10.77 -6.75
CA TYR A 25 18.15 -10.90 -5.76
C TYR A 25 18.16 -12.27 -5.05
N SER A 26 17.72 -12.30 -3.79
CA SER A 26 17.59 -13.54 -3.02
C SER A 26 16.46 -14.40 -3.59
N ILE A 27 16.77 -15.60 -4.08
CA ILE A 27 15.80 -16.51 -4.70
C ILE A 27 14.69 -16.88 -3.70
N ASP A 28 15.06 -17.22 -2.45
CA ASP A 28 14.09 -17.62 -1.41
C ASP A 28 13.10 -16.48 -1.04
N GLU A 29 13.54 -15.22 -1.14
CA GLU A 29 12.69 -14.04 -0.88
C GLU A 29 11.76 -13.74 -2.07
N VAL A 30 12.28 -13.90 -3.29
CA VAL A 30 11.49 -13.77 -4.52
C VAL A 30 10.44 -14.89 -4.61
N ASP A 31 10.80 -16.14 -4.32
CA ASP A 31 9.87 -17.28 -4.35
C ASP A 31 8.78 -17.13 -3.29
N GLY A 32 9.12 -16.77 -2.05
CA GLY A 32 8.13 -16.51 -1.00
C GLY A 32 7.19 -15.33 -1.31
N PHE A 33 7.65 -14.33 -2.05
CA PHE A 33 6.80 -13.26 -2.58
C PHE A 33 5.92 -13.73 -3.74
N LEU A 34 6.44 -14.56 -4.66
CA LEU A 34 5.68 -15.12 -5.78
C LEU A 34 4.57 -16.06 -5.30
N ASP A 35 4.81 -16.89 -4.29
CA ASP A 35 3.79 -17.72 -3.65
C ASP A 35 2.65 -16.87 -3.08
N LYS A 36 2.98 -15.84 -2.29
CA LYS A 36 1.98 -14.92 -1.74
C LYS A 36 1.22 -14.15 -2.83
N ALA A 37 1.90 -13.70 -3.88
CA ALA A 37 1.27 -13.03 -5.01
C ALA A 37 0.34 -13.96 -5.80
N ALA A 38 0.66 -15.26 -5.90
CA ALA A 38 -0.19 -16.27 -6.52
C ALA A 38 -1.45 -16.55 -5.69
N GLU A 39 -1.31 -16.74 -4.37
CA GLU A 39 -2.45 -16.91 -3.45
C GLU A 39 -3.42 -15.71 -3.52
N GLU A 40 -2.90 -14.48 -3.48
CA GLU A 40 -3.71 -13.26 -3.55
C GLU A 40 -4.36 -13.07 -4.93
N HIS A 41 -3.68 -13.46 -6.02
CA HIS A 41 -4.25 -13.44 -7.38
C HIS A 41 -5.42 -14.43 -7.52
N ASP A 42 -5.29 -15.65 -7.01
CA ASP A 42 -6.36 -16.64 -7.07
C ASP A 42 -7.54 -16.26 -6.15
N ALA A 43 -7.28 -15.66 -4.99
CA ALA A 43 -8.31 -15.07 -4.15
C ALA A 43 -9.11 -13.96 -4.89
N LEU A 44 -8.42 -13.07 -5.62
CA LEU A 44 -9.07 -12.03 -6.44
C LEU A 44 -9.86 -12.64 -7.60
N ARG A 45 -9.34 -13.70 -8.23
CA ARG A 45 -10.01 -14.44 -9.31
C ARG A 45 -11.31 -15.09 -8.83
N ASP A 46 -11.32 -15.64 -7.62
CA ASP A 46 -12.50 -16.24 -7.04
C ASP A 46 -13.52 -15.20 -6.56
N GLN A 47 -13.10 -14.05 -6.04
CA GLN A 47 -13.99 -12.90 -5.81
C GLN A 47 -14.65 -12.43 -7.11
N TYR A 48 -13.89 -12.30 -8.21
CA TYR A 48 -14.45 -11.96 -9.52
C TYR A 48 -15.47 -12.99 -10.02
N ARG A 49 -15.19 -14.29 -9.85
CA ARG A 49 -16.15 -15.37 -10.14
C ARG A 49 -17.40 -15.28 -9.28
N GLN A 50 -17.27 -14.99 -7.99
CA GLN A 50 -18.41 -14.81 -7.07
C GLN A 50 -19.30 -13.64 -7.51
N ILE A 51 -18.71 -12.49 -7.85
CA ILE A 51 -19.44 -11.32 -8.34
C ILE A 51 -20.14 -11.62 -9.68
N GLN A 52 -19.45 -12.28 -10.62
CA GLN A 52 -20.05 -12.73 -11.89
C GLN A 52 -21.23 -13.69 -11.67
N ASN A 53 -21.11 -14.63 -10.73
CA ASN A 53 -22.19 -15.55 -10.36
C ASN A 53 -23.37 -14.80 -9.71
N GLN A 54 -23.11 -13.85 -8.81
CA GLN A 54 -24.15 -13.02 -8.20
C GLN A 54 -24.87 -12.16 -9.25
N LEU A 55 -24.13 -11.54 -10.18
CA LEU A 55 -24.72 -10.78 -11.29
C LEU A 55 -25.58 -11.68 -12.18
N ARG A 56 -25.14 -12.91 -12.47
CA ARG A 56 -25.94 -13.87 -13.24
C ARG A 56 -27.23 -14.26 -12.52
N LEU A 57 -27.16 -14.57 -11.22
CA LEU A 57 -28.33 -14.89 -10.39
C LEU A 57 -29.30 -13.69 -10.27
N ALA A 58 -28.77 -12.47 -10.15
CA ALA A 58 -29.57 -11.25 -10.15
C ALA A 58 -30.25 -11.02 -11.50
N ALA A 59 -29.54 -11.22 -12.62
CA ALA A 59 -30.11 -11.12 -13.97
C ALA A 59 -31.17 -12.22 -14.22
N ASP A 60 -30.92 -13.46 -13.80
CA ASP A 60 -31.90 -14.56 -13.85
C ASP A 60 -33.15 -14.22 -13.01
N ARG A 61 -32.98 -13.57 -11.84
CA ARG A 61 -34.10 -13.14 -10.99
C ARG A 61 -34.87 -11.95 -11.58
N ILE A 62 -34.19 -10.97 -12.16
CA ILE A 62 -34.83 -9.85 -12.88
C ILE A 62 -35.63 -10.41 -14.05
N LYS A 63 -35.04 -11.29 -14.86
CA LYS A 63 -35.71 -11.96 -15.98
C LYS A 63 -36.93 -12.78 -15.53
N GLN A 64 -36.89 -13.44 -14.37
CA GLN A 64 -38.07 -14.09 -13.80
C GLN A 64 -39.17 -13.08 -13.45
N LEU A 65 -38.84 -11.94 -12.83
CA LEU A 65 -39.82 -10.91 -12.48
C LEU A 65 -40.40 -10.23 -13.74
N GLU A 66 -39.56 -9.97 -14.75
CA GLU A 66 -39.96 -9.43 -16.06
C GLU A 66 -40.71 -10.44 -16.95
N ALA A 67 -40.56 -11.74 -16.69
CA ALA A 67 -41.34 -12.82 -17.29
C ALA A 67 -42.56 -13.23 -16.44
N SER A 68 -42.71 -12.69 -15.23
CA SER A 68 -43.90 -12.79 -14.37
C SER A 68 -44.79 -11.53 -14.31
N PRO A 69 -44.98 -10.71 -15.38
CA PRO A 69 -45.99 -9.67 -15.37
C PRO A 69 -47.36 -10.34 -15.53
N LYS A 70 -48.04 -10.53 -14.38
CA LYS A 70 -49.30 -11.28 -14.18
C LYS A 70 -49.11 -12.77 -13.86
N ASN A 71 -48.52 -13.07 -12.70
CA ASN A 71 -49.22 -13.87 -11.70
C ASN A 71 -48.67 -13.58 -10.29
N ASP A 72 -49.42 -14.03 -9.29
CA ASP A 72 -49.10 -14.01 -7.86
C ASP A 72 -49.19 -12.65 -7.14
N THR A 73 -50.41 -12.09 -7.17
CA THR A 73 -51.06 -11.82 -5.89
C THR A 73 -51.20 -13.15 -5.11
N VAL A 74 -50.32 -13.32 -4.11
CA VAL A 74 -50.44 -14.20 -2.92
C VAL A 74 -51.42 -15.38 -3.04
N SER A 75 -50.87 -16.58 -3.19
CA SER A 75 -51.62 -17.82 -2.93
C SER A 75 -51.92 -17.97 -1.43
N ALA A 76 -53.19 -17.83 -1.06
CA ALA A 76 -53.74 -18.25 0.22
C ALA A 76 -55.18 -18.76 0.03
N ALA A 77 -55.29 -20.09 -0.08
CA ALA A 77 -56.52 -20.90 -0.20
C ALA A 77 -57.30 -20.82 -1.55
N PRO A 78 -58.00 -21.90 -1.96
CA PRO A 78 -58.46 -22.07 -3.34
C PRO A 78 -59.96 -21.80 -3.52
N VAL A 79 -60.32 -21.04 -4.55
CA VAL A 79 -61.65 -21.11 -5.18
C VAL A 79 -61.58 -20.72 -6.66
N GLU A 80 -62.53 -21.26 -7.41
CA GLU A 80 -62.62 -21.39 -8.86
C GLU A 80 -62.47 -20.12 -9.72
N ALA A 81 -61.99 -20.36 -10.94
CA ALA A 81 -62.38 -19.76 -12.22
C ALA A 81 -63.17 -18.44 -12.25
N ALA A 82 -62.67 -17.47 -13.03
CA ALA A 82 -63.31 -17.10 -14.30
C ALA A 82 -62.43 -16.18 -15.16
N ALA A 83 -62.67 -16.20 -16.47
CA ALA A 83 -62.07 -15.27 -17.42
C ALA A 83 -62.72 -13.87 -17.33
N THR A 84 -61.98 -12.88 -17.84
CA THR A 84 -62.45 -11.52 -18.16
C THR A 84 -63.74 -11.53 -19.00
N PRO A 85 -64.69 -10.63 -18.72
CA PRO A 85 -65.48 -9.98 -19.76
C PRO A 85 -65.28 -8.46 -19.77
N ALA A 86 -65.23 -7.91 -20.98
CA ALA A 86 -65.34 -6.47 -21.23
C ALA A 86 -66.77 -5.97 -20.93
N PRO A 87 -67.00 -4.66 -20.72
CA PRO A 87 -68.24 -4.15 -20.14
C PRO A 87 -69.44 -4.27 -21.09
N SER A 88 -70.58 -4.66 -20.53
CA SER A 88 -71.90 -4.56 -21.19
C SER A 88 -72.83 -3.62 -20.41
N ALA A 89 -73.94 -3.25 -21.04
CA ALA A 89 -74.69 -2.04 -20.74
C ALA A 89 -75.54 -2.05 -19.45
N SER A 90 -75.86 -0.83 -19.01
CA SER A 90 -76.93 -0.36 -18.12
C SER A 90 -78.08 -1.34 -17.81
N PRO A 91 -78.58 -1.32 -16.56
CA PRO A 91 -79.83 -0.56 -16.38
C PRO A 91 -79.81 0.40 -15.16
N ALA A 92 -80.55 1.50 -15.28
CA ALA A 92 -80.95 2.32 -14.14
C ALA A 92 -82.00 1.58 -13.28
N PRO A 93 -82.03 1.87 -11.97
CA PRO A 93 -83.28 2.37 -11.43
C PRO A 93 -83.12 3.66 -10.61
N THR A 94 -84.27 4.28 -10.35
CA THR A 94 -84.45 5.61 -9.77
C THR A 94 -84.25 5.69 -8.25
N ALA A 95 -84.00 6.93 -7.78
CA ALA A 95 -84.34 7.42 -6.43
C ALA A 95 -83.41 7.15 -5.21
N THR A 96 -82.08 7.31 -5.35
CA THR A 96 -81.22 7.76 -4.20
C THR A 96 -80.10 8.75 -4.59
N ALA A 97 -80.22 9.42 -5.75
CA ALA A 97 -79.12 10.17 -6.38
C ALA A 97 -78.48 11.26 -5.51
N ALA A 98 -79.23 11.95 -4.65
CA ALA A 98 -78.69 13.01 -3.79
C ALA A 98 -77.67 12.49 -2.75
N ALA A 99 -77.98 11.37 -2.09
CA ALA A 99 -77.09 10.79 -1.07
C ALA A 99 -75.82 10.20 -1.71
N ALA A 100 -75.97 9.45 -2.81
CA ALA A 100 -74.85 8.89 -3.55
C ALA A 100 -73.91 9.97 -4.11
N THR A 101 -74.45 11.12 -4.56
CA THR A 101 -73.61 12.24 -5.04
C THR A 101 -72.82 12.88 -3.89
N GLN A 102 -73.41 12.98 -2.69
CA GLN A 102 -72.71 13.53 -1.52
C GLN A 102 -71.62 12.58 -0.99
N GLU A 103 -71.87 11.27 -1.03
CA GLU A 103 -70.87 10.24 -0.72
C GLU A 103 -69.69 10.28 -1.72
N VAL A 104 -69.98 10.34 -3.02
CA VAL A 104 -68.96 10.48 -4.07
C VAL A 104 -68.14 11.76 -3.90
N THR A 105 -68.76 12.90 -3.58
CA THR A 105 -68.04 14.15 -3.28
C THR A 105 -67.14 14.02 -2.04
N SER A 106 -67.62 13.34 -1.00
CA SER A 106 -66.83 13.05 0.21
C SER A 106 -65.59 12.20 -0.13
N ILE A 107 -65.77 11.12 -0.89
CA ILE A 107 -64.68 10.24 -1.36
C ILE A 107 -63.67 11.03 -2.22
N ILE A 108 -64.13 11.90 -3.13
CA ILE A 108 -63.25 12.75 -3.94
C ILE A 108 -62.44 13.71 -3.03
N SER A 109 -63.05 14.28 -1.99
CA SER A 109 -62.33 15.17 -1.06
C SER A 109 -61.25 14.41 -0.27
N MET A 110 -61.54 13.20 0.23
CA MET A 110 -60.54 12.36 0.90
C MET A 110 -59.42 11.91 -0.06
N ALA A 111 -59.75 11.61 -1.32
CA ALA A 111 -58.77 11.27 -2.33
C ALA A 111 -57.85 12.46 -2.68
N GLN A 112 -58.40 13.68 -2.76
CA GLN A 112 -57.62 14.91 -2.96
C GLN A 112 -56.70 15.19 -1.77
N GLU A 113 -57.20 15.03 -0.54
CA GLU A 113 -56.40 15.17 0.68
C GLU A 113 -55.27 14.12 0.72
N PHE A 114 -55.57 12.84 0.50
CA PHE A 114 -54.59 11.76 0.44
C PHE A 114 -53.50 12.01 -0.62
N VAL A 115 -53.88 12.44 -1.83
CA VAL A 115 -52.90 12.79 -2.88
C VAL A 115 -52.05 13.99 -2.47
N SER A 116 -52.63 14.99 -1.79
CA SER A 116 -51.86 16.14 -1.28
C SER A 116 -50.88 15.74 -0.17
N ALA A 117 -51.28 14.85 0.74
CA ALA A 117 -50.45 14.30 1.80
C ALA A 117 -49.31 13.45 1.23
N ALA A 118 -49.61 12.52 0.32
CA ALA A 118 -48.62 11.70 -0.36
C ALA A 118 -47.63 12.54 -1.18
N LYS A 119 -48.11 13.60 -1.86
CA LYS A 119 -47.22 14.54 -2.55
C LYS A 119 -46.30 15.28 -1.58
N ARG A 120 -46.84 15.77 -0.45
CA ARG A 120 -46.06 16.44 0.59
C ARG A 120 -44.98 15.52 1.16
N GLU A 121 -45.36 14.32 1.59
CA GLU A 121 -44.44 13.31 2.14
C GLU A 121 -43.36 12.92 1.11
N ALA A 122 -43.72 12.77 -0.17
CA ALA A 122 -42.77 12.52 -1.24
C ALA A 122 -41.78 13.68 -1.43
N THR A 123 -42.24 14.94 -1.37
CA THR A 123 -41.34 16.11 -1.46
C THR A 123 -40.45 16.27 -0.23
N GLU A 124 -40.95 15.97 0.97
CA GLU A 124 -40.15 16.00 2.20
C GLU A 124 -39.07 14.91 2.15
N LYS A 125 -39.42 13.66 1.78
CA LYS A 125 -38.46 12.57 1.57
C LYS A 125 -37.44 12.87 0.48
N ALA A 126 -37.87 13.44 -0.65
CA ALA A 126 -36.96 13.80 -1.75
C ALA A 126 -35.98 14.91 -1.34
N SER A 127 -36.45 15.93 -0.61
CA SER A 127 -35.58 17.00 -0.10
C SER A 127 -34.60 16.49 0.96
N ALA A 128 -35.04 15.63 1.89
CA ALA A 128 -34.17 15.00 2.88
C ALA A 128 -33.08 14.14 2.24
N LEU A 129 -33.43 13.28 1.26
CA LEU A 129 -32.45 12.49 0.51
C LEU A 129 -31.49 13.36 -0.30
N THR A 130 -31.97 14.46 -0.89
CA THR A 130 -31.13 15.41 -1.63
C THR A 130 -30.13 16.09 -0.70
N THR A 131 -30.57 16.58 0.45
CA THR A 131 -29.69 17.20 1.45
C THR A 131 -28.68 16.19 2.02
N GLN A 132 -29.11 14.96 2.30
CA GLN A 132 -28.20 13.90 2.74
C GLN A 132 -27.14 13.59 1.66
N ALA A 133 -27.55 13.44 0.40
CA ALA A 133 -26.62 13.19 -0.71
C ALA A 133 -25.64 14.36 -0.92
N GLN A 134 -26.10 15.61 -0.80
CA GLN A 134 -25.25 16.80 -0.86
C GLN A 134 -24.23 16.85 0.28
N GLU A 135 -24.64 16.53 1.52
CA GLU A 135 -23.73 16.51 2.67
C GLU A 135 -22.71 15.37 2.57
N GLN A 136 -23.11 14.18 2.10
CA GLN A 136 -22.17 13.09 1.81
C GLN A 136 -21.19 13.47 0.70
N ALA A 137 -21.67 14.09 -0.40
CA ALA A 137 -20.80 14.56 -1.47
C ALA A 137 -19.81 15.63 -0.99
N ARG A 138 -20.26 16.57 -0.15
CA ARG A 138 -19.39 17.58 0.48
C ARG A 138 -18.33 16.94 1.37
N ARG A 139 -18.70 15.95 2.19
CA ARG A 139 -17.78 15.21 3.05
C ARG A 139 -16.70 14.50 2.23
N ILE A 140 -17.10 13.77 1.20
CA ILE A 140 -16.17 13.06 0.29
C ILE A 140 -15.24 14.05 -0.42
N LEU A 141 -15.74 15.22 -0.84
CA LEU A 141 -14.92 16.25 -1.48
C LEU A 141 -13.88 16.86 -0.53
N GLU A 142 -14.24 17.15 0.73
CA GLU A 142 -13.28 17.70 1.69
C GLU A 142 -12.25 16.65 2.14
N GLU A 143 -12.67 15.39 2.30
CA GLU A 143 -11.77 14.26 2.59
C GLU A 143 -10.79 14.00 1.43
N ALA A 144 -11.27 13.93 0.18
CA ALA A 144 -10.42 13.78 -1.00
C ALA A 144 -9.46 14.96 -1.17
N LYS A 145 -9.89 16.18 -0.86
CA LYS A 145 -9.06 17.39 -0.87
C LYS A 145 -8.00 17.37 0.23
N SER A 146 -8.33 16.92 1.45
CA SER A 146 -7.34 16.74 2.53
C SER A 146 -6.28 15.74 2.11
N ASN A 147 -6.70 14.54 1.68
CA ASN A 147 -5.79 13.48 1.24
C ASN A 147 -4.87 13.94 0.10
N ALA A 148 -5.38 14.74 -0.85
CA ALA A 148 -4.57 15.31 -1.92
C ALA A 148 -3.53 16.34 -1.43
N LEU A 149 -3.87 17.17 -0.43
CA LEU A 149 -2.92 18.10 0.19
C LEU A 149 -1.85 17.35 1.00
N ASP A 150 -2.23 16.28 1.70
CA ASP A 150 -1.32 15.43 2.45
C ASP A 150 -0.35 14.66 1.52
N GLU A 151 -0.84 14.14 0.38
CA GLU A 151 -0.01 13.51 -0.65
C GLU A 151 0.96 14.50 -1.31
N VAL A 152 0.50 15.71 -1.66
CA VAL A 152 1.38 16.78 -2.16
C VAL A 152 2.48 17.11 -1.14
N THR A 153 2.12 17.28 0.13
CA THR A 153 3.08 17.55 1.21
C THR A 153 4.09 16.41 1.37
N GLN A 154 3.65 15.15 1.27
CA GLN A 154 4.53 13.98 1.30
C GLN A 154 5.48 13.94 0.10
N LEU A 155 4.99 14.23 -1.12
CA LEU A 155 5.79 14.27 -2.34
C LEU A 155 6.81 15.41 -2.32
N GLU A 156 6.45 16.59 -1.81
CA GLU A 156 7.36 17.71 -1.60
C GLU A 156 8.45 17.37 -0.57
N GLY A 157 8.10 16.71 0.54
CA GLY A 157 9.06 16.21 1.53
C GLY A 157 10.04 15.19 0.93
N ARG A 158 9.54 14.21 0.16
CA ARG A 158 10.39 13.25 -0.57
C ARG A 158 11.31 13.94 -1.59
N LYS A 159 10.80 14.91 -2.34
CA LYS A 159 11.58 15.72 -3.30
C LYS A 159 12.67 16.53 -2.61
N ALA A 160 12.37 17.16 -1.48
CA ALA A 160 13.35 17.90 -0.69
C ALA A 160 14.49 16.99 -0.22
N ARG A 161 14.14 15.84 0.39
CA ARG A 161 15.11 14.83 0.82
C ARG A 161 15.98 14.32 -0.35
N LEU A 162 15.38 13.97 -1.49
CA LEU A 162 16.13 13.53 -2.66
C LEU A 162 17.08 14.63 -3.19
N SER A 163 16.67 15.90 -3.13
CA SER A 163 17.54 17.02 -3.53
C SER A 163 18.72 17.23 -2.57
N GLU A 164 18.54 16.96 -1.28
CA GLU A 164 19.61 16.97 -0.27
C GLU A 164 20.58 15.79 -0.45
N GLU A 165 20.05 14.60 -0.71
CA GLU A 165 20.84 13.40 -1.00
C GLU A 165 21.68 13.59 -2.29
N VAL A 166 21.10 14.13 -3.36
CA VAL A 166 21.82 14.50 -4.60
C VAL A 166 22.90 15.54 -4.34
N THR A 167 22.61 16.58 -3.55
CA THR A 167 23.59 17.62 -3.19
C THR A 167 24.74 17.04 -2.35
N THR A 168 24.44 16.10 -1.46
CA THR A 168 25.42 15.40 -0.63
C THR A 168 26.31 14.50 -1.46
N LEU A 169 25.72 13.71 -2.38
CA LEU A 169 26.46 12.85 -3.29
C LEU A 169 27.35 13.66 -4.26
N ALA A 170 26.85 14.79 -4.78
CA ALA A 170 27.64 15.69 -5.61
C ALA A 170 28.86 16.27 -4.85
N ARG A 171 28.67 16.66 -3.58
CA ARG A 171 29.77 17.11 -2.71
C ARG A 171 30.75 15.97 -2.41
N PHE A 172 30.27 14.76 -2.14
CA PHE A 172 31.11 13.58 -1.91
C PHE A 172 32.00 13.26 -3.13
N ILE A 173 31.41 13.19 -4.33
CA ILE A 173 32.15 12.96 -5.59
C ILE A 173 33.17 14.08 -5.83
N ALA A 174 32.82 15.35 -5.57
CA ALA A 174 33.75 16.46 -5.72
C ALA A 174 34.95 16.36 -4.76
N THR A 175 34.72 15.95 -3.50
CA THR A 175 35.74 15.72 -2.48
C THR A 175 36.66 14.55 -2.85
N GLU A 176 36.10 13.38 -3.19
CA GLU A 176 36.90 12.21 -3.58
C GLU A 176 37.69 12.47 -4.87
N ARG A 177 37.12 13.16 -5.86
CA ARG A 177 37.87 13.61 -7.05
C ARG A 177 39.03 14.53 -6.66
N ASN A 178 38.86 15.42 -5.67
CA ASN A 178 39.93 16.30 -5.22
C ASN A 178 41.02 15.54 -4.45
N ARG A 179 40.63 14.58 -3.61
CA ARG A 179 41.52 13.67 -2.89
C ARG A 179 42.38 12.84 -3.83
N LEU A 180 41.79 12.23 -4.86
CA LEU A 180 42.51 11.49 -5.90
C LEU A 180 43.49 12.39 -6.68
N LYS A 181 43.09 13.64 -6.99
CA LYS A 181 43.99 14.61 -7.63
C LYS A 181 45.15 15.02 -6.74
N SER A 182 44.93 15.24 -5.44
CA SER A 182 45.99 15.55 -4.47
C SER A 182 46.97 14.38 -4.39
N SER A 183 46.46 13.16 -4.16
CA SER A 183 47.28 11.95 -4.05
C SER A 183 48.11 11.67 -5.31
N LEU A 184 47.56 11.88 -6.51
CA LEU A 184 48.30 11.72 -7.76
C LEU A 184 49.34 12.84 -7.95
N GLY A 185 49.04 14.08 -7.55
CA GLY A 185 49.97 15.20 -7.57
C GLY A 185 51.14 15.01 -6.61
N GLU A 186 50.87 14.58 -5.38
CA GLU A 186 51.85 14.21 -4.36
C GLU A 186 52.77 13.08 -4.87
N MET A 187 52.20 12.07 -5.55
CA MET A 187 52.98 10.99 -6.15
C MET A 187 53.86 11.47 -7.33
N SER A 188 53.36 12.37 -8.19
CA SER A 188 54.17 12.98 -9.26
C SER A 188 55.33 13.79 -8.67
N GLN A 189 55.05 14.65 -7.69
CA GLN A 189 56.06 15.47 -7.04
C GLN A 189 57.10 14.62 -6.29
N TRP A 190 56.69 13.51 -5.68
CA TRP A 190 57.61 12.55 -5.08
C TRP A 190 58.51 11.88 -6.12
N LEU A 191 57.97 11.48 -7.28
CA LEU A 191 58.75 10.92 -8.39
C LEU A 191 59.75 11.93 -8.98
N GLU A 192 59.32 13.18 -9.19
CA GLU A 192 60.16 14.28 -9.66
C GLU A 192 61.30 14.57 -8.68
N ASN A 193 61.01 14.63 -7.38
CA ASN A 193 62.02 14.81 -6.34
C ASN A 193 62.98 13.61 -6.23
N ALA A 194 62.48 12.38 -6.31
CA ALA A 194 63.30 11.17 -6.31
C ALA A 194 64.23 11.11 -7.54
N LEU A 195 63.75 11.56 -8.70
CA LEU A 195 64.56 11.69 -9.91
C LEU A 195 65.63 12.79 -9.76
N ALA A 196 65.27 13.97 -9.24
CA ALA A 196 66.21 15.07 -9.01
C ALA A 196 67.33 14.71 -8.01
N VAL A 197 67.00 14.01 -6.92
CA VAL A 197 67.99 13.45 -5.97
C VAL A 197 68.91 12.44 -6.67
N ARG A 198 68.38 11.61 -7.56
CA ARG A 198 69.17 10.66 -8.35
C ARG A 198 70.09 11.35 -9.35
N GLU A 199 69.65 12.43 -10.01
CA GLU A 199 70.49 13.21 -10.95
C GLU A 199 71.62 13.93 -10.22
N THR A 200 71.34 14.55 -9.06
CA THR A 200 72.40 15.16 -8.22
C THR A 200 73.39 14.12 -7.67
N SER A 201 72.93 12.90 -7.33
CA SER A 201 73.81 11.81 -6.88
C SER A 201 74.72 11.24 -7.98
N VAL A 202 74.46 11.48 -9.27
CA VAL A 202 75.33 11.06 -10.38
C VAL A 202 76.50 12.04 -10.60
N ALA A 203 76.44 13.24 -9.98
CA ALA A 203 77.47 14.26 -10.11
C ALA A 203 78.63 14.15 -9.09
N GLU A 204 78.59 13.21 -8.15
CA GLU A 204 79.66 13.02 -7.15
C GLU A 204 80.62 11.88 -7.56
N PRO A 205 81.94 12.12 -7.71
CA PRO A 205 82.90 11.07 -8.02
C PRO A 205 83.12 10.18 -6.80
N ALA A 206 82.99 8.86 -6.99
CA ALA A 206 83.09 7.89 -5.91
C ALA A 206 84.43 7.95 -5.14
N PRO A 207 84.42 8.11 -3.80
CA PRO A 207 85.52 7.69 -2.96
C PRO A 207 85.42 6.18 -2.72
N ALA A 208 86.51 5.45 -3.00
CA ALA A 208 86.60 4.05 -2.64
C ALA A 208 86.76 3.87 -1.11
N ALA A 209 85.92 3.04 -0.51
CA ALA A 209 86.14 2.45 0.81
C ALA A 209 85.73 0.97 0.73
N SER A 210 86.66 0.01 0.67
CA SER A 210 87.59 -0.40 1.73
C SER A 210 86.84 -0.79 3.01
N GLN A 211 86.61 -2.10 3.18
CA GLN A 211 86.15 -2.70 4.42
C GLN A 211 87.22 -2.54 5.52
N PRO A 212 86.82 -2.38 6.79
CA PRO A 212 87.56 -2.99 7.88
C PRO A 212 86.67 -3.79 8.86
N THR A 213 87.03 -5.07 8.99
CA THR A 213 87.19 -5.83 10.25
C THR A 213 86.42 -5.45 11.53
N THR A 214 85.66 -6.43 12.01
CA THR A 214 85.35 -6.78 13.42
C THR A 214 86.41 -6.42 14.47
N PRO A 215 85.97 -5.99 15.68
CA PRO A 215 86.61 -6.37 16.95
C PRO A 215 85.62 -6.95 18.00
N ALA A 216 86.14 -7.40 19.14
CA ALA A 216 85.48 -8.30 20.11
C ALA A 216 85.70 -7.86 21.59
N GLN A 217 84.97 -8.31 22.62
CA GLN A 217 83.86 -9.29 22.64
C GLN A 217 82.60 -8.89 23.45
N PRO A 218 82.55 -8.76 24.81
CA PRO A 218 81.29 -9.01 25.53
C PRO A 218 80.83 -7.97 26.57
N THR A 219 79.50 -7.83 26.70
CA THR A 219 78.84 -7.84 28.03
C THR A 219 77.38 -8.28 27.90
N ALA A 220 76.88 -9.01 28.89
CA ALA A 220 75.44 -9.11 29.18
C ALA A 220 74.89 -7.68 29.47
N HIS A 221 73.60 -7.37 29.41
CA HIS A 221 72.52 -7.93 30.25
C HIS A 221 71.18 -7.92 29.51
N VAL A 222 70.34 -8.92 29.81
CA VAL A 222 68.96 -9.01 29.33
C VAL A 222 68.04 -8.12 30.16
N THR A 223 67.17 -7.34 29.51
CA THR A 223 65.90 -6.87 30.10
C THR A 223 64.81 -6.87 29.03
N ALA A 224 63.73 -7.62 29.31
CA ALA A 224 62.42 -7.60 28.64
C ALA A 224 62.39 -7.94 27.11
N ALA A 225 61.36 -8.60 26.59
CA ALA A 225 60.34 -9.50 27.15
C ALA A 225 59.82 -10.38 25.97
N PRO A 226 59.28 -11.59 26.20
CA PRO A 226 59.27 -12.62 25.17
C PRO A 226 58.09 -12.58 24.18
N ALA A 227 58.44 -12.92 22.94
CA ALA A 227 57.76 -13.81 22.00
C ALA A 227 56.30 -13.54 21.54
N PRO A 228 56.03 -13.68 20.22
CA PRO A 228 54.67 -13.86 19.71
C PRO A 228 54.20 -15.31 19.93
N THR A 229 52.96 -15.49 20.35
CA THR A 229 52.27 -16.79 20.32
C THR A 229 50.84 -16.63 19.83
N THR A 230 50.52 -17.26 18.70
CA THR A 230 49.15 -17.68 18.42
C THR A 230 48.70 -18.72 19.45
N PRO A 231 47.42 -18.63 19.87
CA PRO A 231 46.63 -19.85 19.90
C PRO A 231 45.22 -19.65 19.30
N SER A 232 44.89 -20.54 18.38
CA SER A 232 43.75 -21.47 18.45
C SER A 232 42.37 -20.99 18.95
N GLU A 233 41.40 -21.12 18.06
CA GLU A 233 40.02 -21.59 18.33
C GLU A 233 39.99 -22.93 19.12
N PRO A 234 38.83 -23.42 19.66
CA PRO A 234 37.45 -22.88 19.56
C PRO A 234 36.61 -22.91 20.87
N ASN A 235 35.34 -22.51 20.73
CA ASN A 235 34.13 -23.21 21.26
C ASN A 235 33.33 -22.58 22.44
N ARG A 236 31.98 -22.72 22.31
CA ARG A 236 30.88 -22.68 23.30
C ARG A 236 30.27 -21.35 23.80
N ILE A 237 29.10 -21.05 23.24
CA ILE A 237 27.77 -20.95 23.91
C ILE A 237 27.71 -20.21 25.26
N THR A 238 27.03 -19.06 25.25
CA THR A 238 26.19 -18.52 26.35
C THR A 238 25.22 -17.54 25.68
N THR A 239 23.95 -17.90 25.46
CA THR A 239 22.84 -17.70 26.41
C THR A 239 22.76 -16.27 26.93
N ILE A 240 22.03 -15.43 26.19
CA ILE A 240 21.43 -14.19 26.73
C ILE A 240 19.94 -14.50 26.87
N GLY A 241 19.55 -14.85 28.10
CA GLY A 241 18.24 -15.40 28.40
C GLY A 241 18.12 -15.70 29.89
N GLU A 242 18.41 -14.71 30.74
CA GLU A 242 18.21 -14.83 32.18
C GLU A 242 16.98 -14.03 32.63
N VAL A 243 16.09 -14.76 33.31
CA VAL A 243 15.07 -14.29 34.27
C VAL A 243 14.07 -13.23 33.80
N SER A 244 12.99 -13.71 33.16
CA SER A 244 11.64 -13.26 33.54
C SER A 244 10.96 -14.36 34.32
N GLN A 245 10.75 -14.15 35.62
CA GLN A 245 9.87 -15.00 36.43
C GLN A 245 8.45 -14.88 35.88
N PHE A 246 7.84 -15.99 35.46
CA PHE A 246 6.38 -16.11 35.48
C PHE A 246 5.99 -17.43 36.14
N LYS A 247 5.14 -17.28 37.15
CA LYS A 247 4.75 -18.31 38.10
C LYS A 247 3.55 -19.08 37.53
N LEU A 248 3.70 -20.38 37.31
CA LEU A 248 2.54 -21.26 37.13
C LEU A 248 1.99 -21.61 38.52
N ASP A 249 0.84 -21.04 38.86
CA ASP A 249 -0.09 -21.59 39.83
C ASP A 249 -1.42 -21.79 39.08
N ASN A 250 -1.79 -23.04 38.82
CA ASN A 250 -3.11 -23.45 38.33
C ASN A 250 -3.43 -24.82 38.95
N ASP A 251 -4.04 -24.78 40.13
CA ASP A 251 -5.03 -25.74 40.62
C ASP A 251 -6.02 -24.95 41.50
#